data_AF-E1QR35-F1
#
_entry.id   AF-E1QR35-F1
#
_cell.length_a   1.000
_cell.length_b   1.000
_cell.length_c   1.000
_cell.angle_alpha   90.00
_cell.angle_beta   90.00
_cell.angle_gamma   90.00
#
_symmetry.space_group_name_H-M   'P 1'
#
loop_
_entity.id
_entity.type
_entity.pdbx_description
1 polymer ?
#
loop_
_entity_poly.entity_id
_entity_poly.type
_entity_poly.pdbx_seq_one_letter_code
_entity_poly.pdbx_strand_id
1 'polypeptide(L)'
;MPGLPFMPLDARFADVLGLIDTLANEFKGQADIFMIAKEMESDIDDLIPALNAAVYLGFVEVKGGDVKITNEGKEFLNAKISDRKKILRQKLLNLEPFHTAYNLGLRKPFTIDDLIEELNEKGYVEAREPGIRHLLEILLAEWGVFAGMLKRRGDVYIAIP
;
A
#
# COMPACT_ATOMS: atom_id res chain seq x y z
N MET A 1 -6.12 -10.39 17.90
CA MET A 1 -5.66 -10.07 16.54
C MET A 1 -5.16 -8.64 16.56
N PRO A 2 -4.08 -8.30 15.84
CA PRO A 2 -3.65 -6.91 15.73
C PRO A 2 -4.77 -6.03 15.16
N GLY A 3 -4.72 -4.73 15.47
CA GLY A 3 -5.84 -3.81 15.27
C GLY A 3 -5.99 -3.24 13.84
N LEU A 4 -4.92 -3.21 13.04
CA LEU A 4 -4.93 -2.70 11.67
C LEU A 4 -4.53 -3.80 10.68
N PRO A 5 -5.06 -3.79 9.44
CA PRO A 5 -4.59 -4.70 8.40
C PRO A 5 -3.15 -4.36 7.97
N PHE A 6 -2.41 -5.39 7.58
CA PHE A 6 -1.04 -5.27 7.10
C PHE A 6 -1.04 -5.19 5.57
N MET A 7 -0.36 -4.19 5.00
CA MET A 7 -0.20 -4.04 3.56
C MET A 7 0.55 -5.25 2.99
N PRO A 8 0.08 -5.92 1.92
CA PRO A 8 0.80 -7.05 1.35
C PRO A 8 2.26 -6.67 1.07
N LEU A 9 3.19 -7.50 1.54
CA LEU A 9 4.62 -7.17 1.57
C LEU A 9 5.23 -6.98 0.18
N ASP A 10 4.63 -7.64 -0.80
CA ASP A 10 4.95 -7.65 -2.21
C ASP A 10 4.12 -6.64 -3.03
N ALA A 11 3.14 -5.95 -2.44
CA ALA A 11 2.34 -4.96 -3.15
C ALA A 11 3.17 -3.75 -3.59
N ARG A 12 3.15 -3.46 -4.90
CA ARG A 12 3.81 -2.30 -5.49
C ARG A 12 2.83 -1.18 -5.76
N PHE A 13 3.30 0.05 -5.58
CA PHE A 13 2.47 1.23 -5.86
C PHE A 13 2.10 1.34 -7.34
N ALA A 14 3.03 0.98 -8.23
CA ALA A 14 2.80 0.99 -9.67
C ALA A 14 1.70 0.00 -10.09
N ASP A 15 1.69 -1.20 -9.53
CA ASP A 15 0.71 -2.24 -9.89
C ASP A 15 -0.70 -1.86 -9.43
N VAL A 16 -0.82 -1.23 -8.24
CA VAL A 16 -2.11 -0.68 -7.79
C VAL A 16 -2.59 0.43 -8.71
N LEU A 17 -1.69 1.31 -9.16
CA LEU A 17 -2.05 2.35 -10.14
C LEU A 17 -2.49 1.75 -11.48
N GLY A 18 -1.76 0.75 -11.99
CA GLY A 18 -2.12 0.04 -13.21
C GLY A 18 -3.49 -0.62 -13.09
N LEU A 19 -3.72 -1.38 -12.01
CA LEU A 19 -4.99 -2.06 -11.74
C LEU A 19 -6.19 -1.10 -11.77
N ILE A 20 -6.13 0.02 -11.03
CA ILE A 20 -7.25 0.96 -10.97
C ILE A 20 -7.41 1.76 -12.28
N ASP A 21 -6.32 2.02 -12.99
CA ASP A 21 -6.35 2.69 -14.29
C ASP A 21 -7.02 1.82 -15.35
N THR A 22 -6.57 0.56 -15.49
CA THR A 22 -7.17 -0.43 -16.39
C THR A 22 -8.66 -0.63 -16.08
N LEU A 23 -9.02 -0.75 -14.80
CA LEU A 23 -10.43 -0.82 -14.40
C LEU A 23 -11.23 0.40 -14.89
N ALA A 24 -10.72 1.60 -14.66
CA ALA A 24 -11.43 2.84 -14.99
C ALA A 24 -11.57 3.05 -16.51
N ASN A 25 -10.51 2.78 -17.28
CA ASN A 25 -10.38 3.16 -18.68
C ASN A 25 -10.82 2.05 -19.64
N GLU A 26 -10.49 0.79 -19.36
CA GLU A 26 -10.79 -0.34 -20.26
C GLU A 26 -12.12 -1.01 -19.91
N PHE A 27 -12.49 -1.02 -18.62
CA PHE A 27 -13.64 -1.77 -18.12
C PHE A 27 -14.79 -0.91 -17.56
N LYS A 28 -14.77 0.40 -17.82
CA LYS A 28 -15.80 1.36 -17.33
C LYS A 28 -16.01 1.30 -15.81
N GLY A 29 -14.97 0.90 -15.09
CA GLY A 29 -14.91 0.82 -13.63
C GLY A 29 -15.27 -0.52 -13.00
N GLN A 30 -15.57 -1.58 -13.76
CA GLN A 30 -15.86 -2.90 -13.18
C GLN A 30 -15.51 -4.04 -14.14
N ALA A 31 -14.77 -5.03 -13.65
CA ALA A 31 -14.49 -6.27 -14.39
C ALA A 31 -14.14 -7.42 -13.44
N ASP A 32 -14.24 -8.64 -13.96
CA ASP A 32 -13.67 -9.84 -13.32
C ASP A 32 -12.14 -9.75 -13.34
N ILE A 33 -11.49 -10.18 -12.24
CA ILE A 33 -10.04 -10.11 -12.08
C ILE A 33 -9.26 -10.85 -13.18
N PHE A 34 -9.78 -11.94 -13.74
CA PHE A 34 -9.17 -12.66 -14.86
C PHE A 34 -9.15 -11.83 -16.14
N MET A 35 -10.18 -11.01 -16.38
CA MET A 35 -10.21 -10.11 -17.54
C MET A 35 -9.18 -9.00 -17.38
N ILE A 36 -9.03 -8.48 -16.16
CA ILE A 36 -8.03 -7.44 -15.87
C ILE A 36 -6.61 -7.99 -16.03
N ALA A 37 -6.34 -9.19 -15.48
CA ALA A 37 -5.05 -9.88 -15.64
C ALA A 37 -4.67 -10.05 -17.11
N LYS A 38 -5.64 -10.50 -17.93
CA LYS A 38 -5.45 -10.65 -19.37
C LYS A 38 -5.15 -9.32 -20.07
N GLU A 39 -5.86 -8.24 -19.71
CA GLU A 39 -5.65 -6.91 -20.30
C GLU A 39 -4.29 -6.31 -19.90
N MET A 40 -3.85 -6.56 -18.66
CA MET A 40 -2.54 -6.13 -18.16
C MET A 40 -1.38 -7.04 -18.58
N GLU A 41 -1.64 -8.06 -19.41
CA GLU A 41 -0.67 -9.11 -19.78
C GLU A 41 0.08 -9.69 -18.56
N SER A 42 -0.63 -9.83 -17.43
CA SER A 42 -0.08 -10.24 -16.14
C SER A 42 -0.70 -11.55 -15.67
N ASP A 43 0.04 -12.30 -14.85
CA ASP A 43 -0.52 -13.45 -14.16
C ASP A 43 -1.48 -12.98 -13.04
N ILE A 44 -2.58 -13.71 -12.85
CA ILE A 44 -3.57 -13.35 -11.83
C ILE A 44 -2.95 -13.32 -10.43
N ASP A 45 -2.08 -14.28 -10.12
CA ASP A 45 -1.44 -14.41 -8.81
C ASP A 45 -0.57 -13.17 -8.50
N ASP A 46 0.06 -12.59 -9.52
CA ASP A 46 0.86 -11.37 -9.40
C ASP A 46 0.00 -10.12 -9.17
N LEU A 47 -1.27 -10.14 -9.60
CA LEU A 47 -2.21 -9.05 -9.35
C LEU A 47 -2.87 -9.13 -7.96
N ILE A 48 -2.86 -10.28 -7.29
CA ILE A 48 -3.52 -10.44 -5.99
C ILE A 48 -2.95 -9.48 -4.93
N PRO A 49 -1.63 -9.28 -4.77
CA PRO A 49 -1.09 -8.29 -3.85
C PRO A 49 -1.60 -6.86 -4.13
N ALA A 50 -1.60 -6.46 -5.41
CA ALA A 50 -2.09 -5.15 -5.82
C ALA A 50 -3.60 -5.00 -5.58
N LEU A 51 -4.39 -6.04 -5.85
CA LEU A 51 -5.82 -6.06 -5.56
C LEU A 51 -6.10 -5.91 -4.07
N ASN A 52 -5.44 -6.69 -3.22
CA ASN A 52 -5.60 -6.62 -1.76
C ASN A 52 -5.18 -5.24 -1.23
N ALA A 53 -4.07 -4.68 -1.71
CA ALA A 53 -3.65 -3.33 -1.40
C ALA A 53 -4.71 -2.28 -1.79
N ALA A 54 -5.25 -2.37 -3.02
CA ALA A 54 -6.27 -1.45 -3.51
C ALA A 54 -7.58 -1.55 -2.68
N VAL A 55 -7.94 -2.76 -2.23
CA VAL A 55 -9.09 -2.99 -1.32
C VAL A 55 -8.83 -2.32 0.03
N TYR A 56 -7.66 -2.54 0.65
CA TYR A 56 -7.31 -1.93 1.94
C TYR A 56 -7.24 -0.40 1.89
N LEU A 57 -6.81 0.17 0.76
CA LEU A 57 -6.80 1.61 0.54
C LEU A 57 -8.21 2.18 0.25
N GLY A 58 -9.20 1.32 0.00
CA GLY A 58 -10.57 1.70 -0.35
C GLY A 58 -10.74 2.17 -1.79
N PHE A 59 -9.75 1.91 -2.67
CA PHE A 59 -9.80 2.31 -4.07
C PHE A 59 -10.64 1.37 -4.92
N VAL A 60 -10.77 0.11 -4.51
CA VAL A 60 -11.63 -0.88 -5.16
C VAL A 60 -12.46 -1.65 -4.13
N GLU A 61 -13.58 -2.21 -4.58
CA GLU A 61 -14.38 -3.20 -3.86
C GLU A 61 -14.45 -4.50 -4.66
N VAL A 62 -14.47 -5.65 -3.97
CA VAL A 62 -14.63 -6.97 -4.60
C VAL A 62 -15.97 -7.56 -4.20
N LYS A 63 -16.80 -7.96 -5.18
CA LYS A 63 -18.11 -8.59 -4.95
C LYS A 63 -18.32 -9.75 -5.91
N GLY A 64 -18.38 -10.97 -5.37
CA GLY A 64 -18.69 -12.15 -6.17
C GLY A 64 -17.67 -12.48 -7.26
N GLY A 65 -16.40 -12.07 -7.09
CA GLY A 65 -15.33 -12.24 -8.09
C GLY A 65 -15.07 -10.99 -8.94
N ASP A 66 -16.05 -10.09 -9.03
CA ASP A 66 -15.89 -8.83 -9.74
C ASP A 66 -15.14 -7.80 -8.89
N VAL A 67 -14.22 -7.08 -9.52
CA VAL A 67 -13.52 -5.92 -8.97
C VAL A 67 -14.16 -4.66 -9.52
N LYS A 68 -14.50 -3.72 -8.64
CA LYS A 68 -15.10 -2.43 -9.01
C LYS A 68 -14.34 -1.29 -8.37
N ILE A 69 -13.98 -0.29 -9.17
CA ILE A 69 -13.33 0.93 -8.65
C ILE A 69 -14.36 1.78 -7.89
N THR A 70 -13.95 2.27 -6.71
CA THR A 70 -14.78 3.14 -5.87
C THR A 70 -14.74 4.59 -6.37
N ASN A 71 -15.60 5.45 -5.82
CA ASN A 71 -15.53 6.89 -6.10
C ASN A 71 -14.19 7.49 -5.61
N GLU A 72 -13.69 7.03 -4.47
CA GLU A 72 -12.39 7.46 -3.95
C GLU A 72 -11.22 6.99 -4.83
N GLY A 73 -11.30 5.75 -5.36
CA GLY A 73 -10.32 5.25 -6.33
C GLY A 73 -10.29 6.10 -7.60
N LYS A 74 -11.46 6.49 -8.12
CA LYS A 74 -11.57 7.41 -9.26
C LYS A 74 -11.02 8.80 -8.94
N GLU A 75 -11.32 9.34 -7.76
CA GLU A 75 -10.79 10.64 -7.31
C GLU A 75 -9.26 10.59 -7.22
N PHE A 76 -8.72 9.56 -6.58
CA PHE A 76 -7.28 9.33 -6.48
C PHE A 76 -6.62 9.23 -7.87
N LEU A 77 -7.20 8.44 -8.77
CA LEU A 77 -6.68 8.27 -10.13
C LEU A 77 -6.72 9.59 -10.92
N ASN A 78 -7.73 10.43 -10.76
CA ASN A 78 -7.83 11.70 -11.49
C ASN A 78 -7.14 12.88 -10.80
N ALA A 79 -6.69 12.72 -9.56
CA ALA A 79 -6.06 13.76 -8.78
C ALA A 79 -4.66 14.13 -9.30
N LYS A 80 -4.29 15.40 -9.12
CA LYS A 80 -2.91 15.86 -9.32
C LYS A 80 -1.99 15.20 -8.29
N ILE A 81 -0.70 15.09 -8.60
CA ILE A 81 0.31 14.43 -7.75
C ILE A 81 0.27 14.93 -6.30
N SER A 82 0.11 16.23 -6.06
CA SER A 82 0.03 16.79 -4.70
C SER A 82 -1.14 16.24 -3.90
N ASP A 83 -2.29 16.05 -4.54
CA ASP A 83 -3.51 15.59 -3.88
C ASP A 83 -3.52 14.06 -3.76
N ARG A 84 -2.96 13.34 -4.74
CA ARG A 84 -2.68 11.89 -4.61
C ARG A 84 -1.86 11.59 -3.35
N LYS A 85 -0.80 12.36 -3.10
CA LYS A 85 0.05 12.17 -1.90
C LYS A 85 -0.74 12.38 -0.61
N LYS A 86 -1.62 13.38 -0.56
CA LYS A 86 -2.47 13.64 0.62
C LYS A 86 -3.47 12.51 0.85
N ILE A 87 -4.17 12.08 -0.18
CA ILE A 87 -5.13 10.96 -0.12
C ILE A 87 -4.40 9.71 0.35
N LEU A 88 -3.28 9.37 -0.31
CA LEU A 88 -2.52 8.17 0.01
C LEU A 88 -2.01 8.20 1.45
N ARG A 89 -1.47 9.33 1.91
CA ARG A 89 -1.03 9.51 3.31
C ARG A 89 -2.15 9.24 4.31
N GLN A 90 -3.35 9.75 4.08
CA GLN A 90 -4.50 9.50 4.96
C GLN A 90 -4.88 8.01 4.99
N LYS A 91 -4.84 7.32 3.84
CA LYS A 91 -5.15 5.89 3.76
C LYS A 91 -4.08 5.02 4.43
N LEU A 92 -2.80 5.27 4.14
CA LEU A 92 -1.68 4.50 4.67
C LEU A 92 -1.60 4.56 6.20
N LEU A 93 -2.00 5.66 6.85
CA LEU A 93 -2.02 5.75 8.33
C LEU A 93 -2.99 4.76 9.01
N ASN A 94 -3.89 4.14 8.25
CA ASN A 94 -4.79 3.09 8.72
C ASN A 94 -4.28 1.67 8.41
N LEU A 95 -3.04 1.54 7.90
CA LEU A 95 -2.42 0.27 7.52
C LEU A 95 -1.08 0.12 8.21
N GLU A 96 -0.74 -1.12 8.57
CA GLU A 96 0.66 -1.46 8.84
C GLU A 96 1.41 -1.76 7.55
N PRO A 97 2.74 -1.58 7.51
CA PRO A 97 3.61 -1.10 8.59
C PRO A 97 3.63 0.43 8.78
N PHE A 98 2.87 1.17 7.95
CA PHE A 98 2.98 2.63 7.86
C PHE A 98 2.53 3.36 9.11
N HIS A 99 1.47 2.88 9.77
CA HIS A 99 1.01 3.42 11.03
C HIS A 99 2.11 3.38 12.09
N THR A 100 2.72 2.21 12.29
CA THR A 100 3.80 2.04 13.26
C THR A 100 5.06 2.81 12.85
N ALA A 101 5.45 2.76 11.58
CA ALA A 101 6.59 3.50 11.06
C ALA A 101 6.46 5.02 11.26
N TYR A 102 5.27 5.57 10.99
CA TYR A 102 5.01 7.01 11.18
C TYR A 102 5.10 7.40 12.66
N ASN A 103 4.47 6.62 13.55
CA ASN A 103 4.50 6.89 15.00
C ASN A 103 5.91 6.72 15.60
N LEU A 104 6.71 5.77 15.10
CA LEU A 104 8.14 5.68 15.43
C LEU A 104 8.87 6.95 14.99
N GLY A 105 8.71 7.34 13.72
CA GLY A 105 9.37 8.50 13.13
C GLY A 105 9.01 9.85 13.78
N LEU A 106 7.84 9.96 14.42
CA LEU A 106 7.44 11.14 15.21
C LEU A 106 8.16 11.20 16.57
N ARG A 107 8.51 10.04 17.14
CA ARG A 107 9.21 9.94 18.43
C ARG A 107 10.72 10.06 18.27
N LYS A 108 11.29 9.35 17.30
CA LYS A 108 12.74 9.28 17.04
C LYS A 108 13.02 8.90 15.57
N PRO A 109 14.19 9.27 15.02
CA PRO A 109 14.71 8.57 13.85
C PRO A 109 14.81 7.07 14.13
N PHE A 110 14.43 6.23 13.17
CA PHE A 110 14.37 4.77 13.36
C PHE A 110 14.94 4.02 12.15
N THR A 111 15.51 2.85 12.41
CA THR A 111 15.95 1.88 11.40
C THR A 111 14.82 0.90 11.07
N ILE A 112 15.00 0.07 10.04
CA ILE A 112 14.03 -0.99 9.74
C ILE A 112 13.98 -2.02 10.87
N ASP A 113 15.09 -2.27 11.56
CA ASP A 113 15.14 -3.22 12.66
C ASP A 113 14.34 -2.70 13.88
N ASP A 114 14.38 -1.39 14.16
CA ASP A 114 13.47 -0.76 15.16
C ASP A 114 11.99 -0.97 14.80
N LEU A 115 11.65 -0.86 13.52
CA LEU A 115 10.27 -1.07 13.04
C LEU A 115 9.85 -2.53 13.17
N ILE A 116 10.73 -3.48 12.82
CA ILE A 116 10.49 -4.91 12.96
C ILE A 116 10.26 -5.28 14.44
N GLU A 117 11.07 -4.75 15.35
CA GLU A 117 10.93 -4.96 16.79
C GLU A 117 9.55 -4.51 17.28
N GLU A 118 9.17 -3.26 17.01
CA GLU A 118 7.89 -2.68 17.42
C GLU A 118 6.68 -3.41 16.79
N LEU A 119 6.76 -3.83 15.52
CA LEU A 119 5.71 -4.63 14.89
C LEU A 119 5.57 -6.02 15.53
N ASN A 120 6.68 -6.66 15.90
CA ASN A 120 6.69 -7.94 16.59
C ASN A 120 6.09 -7.84 18.00
N GLU A 121 6.42 -6.78 18.75
CA GLU A 121 5.84 -6.50 20.06
C GLU A 121 4.33 -6.30 19.99
N LYS A 122 3.85 -5.66 18.91
CA LYS A 122 2.42 -5.49 18.60
C LYS A 122 1.74 -6.77 18.10
N GLY A 123 2.49 -7.84 17.86
CA GLY A 123 1.97 -9.14 17.46
C GLY A 123 1.66 -9.31 15.98
N TYR A 124 2.24 -8.47 15.10
CA TYR A 124 2.15 -8.68 13.64
C TYR A 124 3.07 -9.81 13.22
N VAL A 125 2.50 -10.84 12.58
CA VAL A 125 3.23 -12.05 12.17
C VAL A 125 4.03 -11.81 10.90
N GLU A 126 3.57 -10.88 10.06
CA GLU A 126 4.22 -10.42 8.83
C GLU A 126 5.63 -9.89 9.11
N ALA A 127 5.86 -9.34 10.32
CA ALA A 127 7.16 -8.87 10.78
C ALA A 127 8.21 -10.00 10.95
N ARG A 128 7.81 -11.27 10.77
CA ARG A 128 8.67 -12.46 10.89
C ARG A 128 8.93 -13.15 9.55
N GLU A 129 8.37 -12.62 8.46
CA GLU A 129 8.55 -13.20 7.13
C GLU A 129 10.03 -13.21 6.72
N PRO A 130 10.50 -14.27 6.03
CA PRO A 130 11.83 -14.28 5.45
C PRO A 130 12.05 -13.07 4.54
N GLY A 131 13.16 -12.34 4.73
CA GLY A 131 13.47 -11.16 3.93
C GLY A 131 12.66 -9.89 4.31
N ILE A 132 11.90 -9.92 5.41
CA ILE A 132 11.07 -8.79 5.88
C ILE A 132 11.79 -7.45 5.89
N ARG A 133 13.07 -7.42 6.28
CA ARG A 133 13.87 -6.19 6.29
C ARG A 133 13.87 -5.51 4.92
N HIS A 134 14.14 -6.27 3.86
CA HIS A 134 14.16 -5.72 2.50
C HIS A 134 12.75 -5.33 2.01
N LEU A 135 11.74 -6.15 2.33
CA LEU A 135 10.35 -5.88 1.96
C LEU A 135 9.84 -4.58 2.59
N LEU A 136 10.12 -4.35 3.88
CA LEU A 136 9.78 -3.11 4.57
C LEU A 136 10.54 -1.91 4.01
N GLU A 137 11.84 -2.06 3.68
CA GLU A 137 12.60 -0.97 3.04
C GLU A 137 11.92 -0.51 1.76
N ILE A 138 11.46 -1.45 0.94
CA ILE A 138 10.79 -1.15 -0.31
C ILE A 138 9.42 -0.53 -0.06
N LEU A 139 8.58 -1.13 0.80
CA LEU A 139 7.26 -0.59 1.12
C LEU A 139 7.36 0.85 1.62
N LEU A 140 8.24 1.14 2.58
CA LEU A 140 8.39 2.49 3.11
C LEU A 140 8.92 3.46 2.04
N ALA A 141 9.80 3.02 1.14
CA ALA A 141 10.33 3.86 0.07
C ALA A 141 9.28 4.17 -1.01
N GLU A 142 8.53 3.17 -1.47
CA GLU A 142 7.55 3.35 -2.54
C GLU A 142 6.29 4.06 -2.08
N TRP A 143 5.82 3.76 -0.87
CA TRP A 143 4.53 4.23 -0.39
C TRP A 143 4.71 5.37 0.61
N GLY A 144 5.44 5.11 1.70
CA GLY A 144 5.59 6.07 2.80
C GLY A 144 6.34 7.35 2.41
N VAL A 145 7.45 7.23 1.69
CA VAL A 145 8.23 8.38 1.21
C VAL A 145 7.49 9.09 0.07
N PHE A 146 6.89 8.36 -0.87
CA PHE A 146 6.10 8.98 -1.94
C PHE A 146 4.94 9.82 -1.39
N ALA A 147 4.18 9.27 -0.43
CA ALA A 147 3.09 9.96 0.26
C ALA A 147 3.56 11.15 1.13
N GLY A 148 4.87 11.35 1.27
CA GLY A 148 5.44 12.40 2.10
C GLY A 148 5.17 12.19 3.59
N MET A 149 5.00 10.93 4.03
CA MET A 149 4.88 10.56 5.44
C MET A 149 6.24 10.43 6.11
N LEU A 150 7.22 9.94 5.35
CA LEU A 150 8.54 9.61 5.83
C LEU A 150 9.61 10.25 4.94
N LYS A 151 10.78 10.49 5.52
CA LYS A 151 12.01 10.83 4.82
C LYS A 151 13.11 9.87 5.25
N ARG A 152 13.83 9.28 4.29
CA ARG A 152 15.03 8.48 4.55
C ARG A 152 16.27 9.37 4.60
N ARG A 153 17.15 9.15 5.58
CA ARG A 153 18.48 9.78 5.70
C ARG A 153 19.50 8.69 6.03
N GLY A 154 20.26 8.25 5.04
CA GLY A 154 21.13 7.08 5.21
C GLY A 154 20.30 5.81 5.44
N ASP A 155 20.54 5.17 6.58
CA ASP A 155 19.87 3.95 7.05
C ASP A 155 18.64 4.22 7.93
N VAL A 156 18.40 5.46 8.35
CA VAL A 156 17.25 5.81 9.20
C VAL A 156 16.12 6.51 8.44
N TYR A 157 14.92 6.36 8.96
CA TYR A 157 13.69 7.03 8.56
C TYR A 157 13.25 8.03 9.64
N ILE A 158 12.64 9.13 9.22
CA ILE A 158 12.09 10.18 10.08
C ILE A 158 10.69 10.54 9.56
N ALA A 159 9.73 10.74 10.44
CA ALA A 159 8.40 11.20 10.03
C ALA A 159 8.42 12.66 9.57
N ILE A 160 7.55 12.97 8.62
CA ILE A 160 7.25 14.34 8.20
C ILE A 160 5.87 14.69 8.78
N PRO A 161 5.78 15.55 9.81
CA PRO A 161 4.52 15.99 10.39
C PRO A 161 3.57 16.61 9.36
#